data_AF-A0A960EF50-F1
#
_entry.id   AF-A0A960EF50-F1
#
_cell.length_a   1.000
_cell.length_b   1.000
_cell.length_c   1.000
_cell.angle_alpha   90.00
_cell.angle_beta   90.00
_cell.angle_gamma   90.00
#
_symmetry.space_group_name_H-M   'P 1'
#
loop_
_entity.id
_entity.type
_entity.pdbx_description
1 polymer ?
#
loop_
_entity_poly.entity_id
_entity_poly.type
_entity_poly.pdbx_seq_one_letter_code
_entity_poly.pdbx_strand_id
1 'polypeptide(L)'
;MDVLLILALAVAAVSAVRGIWSPCGLSMLSSITPMTEAGRGNRFGVTAAWFLVGGIVGGLTLGAVAAGAAALVSLADPSDAVRYGVAAVAAVATSAIDLGVAGIELPIFKRQVNDAWLRRYRSWVYGAGFGWQIGTGVATYIMTAGVFLTIALAVLTASPVAALAIGATFGVVRGSAVYLGRSATTPAALNEVHERLDRFSGPSRAAAAGIQVVAATFAAALAWGPIAAIVVIALAGLAIVATGTGRRAAPA
;
A
#
# COMPACT_ATOMS: atom_id res chain seq x y z
N MET A 1 19.49 -3.10 -13.12
CA MET A 1 18.23 -2.55 -12.58
C MET A 1 18.59 -1.78 -11.33
N ASP A 2 18.21 -0.51 -11.21
CA ASP A 2 18.52 0.34 -10.04
C ASP A 2 17.99 -0.32 -8.76
N VAL A 3 18.79 -0.37 -7.70
CA VAL A 3 18.41 -0.96 -6.41
C VAL A 3 17.21 -0.21 -5.81
N LEU A 4 17.13 1.12 -5.98
CA LEU A 4 15.98 1.90 -5.52
C LEU A 4 14.69 1.47 -6.21
N LEU A 5 14.74 1.15 -7.49
CA LEU A 5 13.57 0.66 -8.22
C LEU A 5 13.11 -0.71 -7.67
N ILE A 6 14.02 -1.63 -7.39
CA ILE A 6 13.69 -2.95 -6.80
C ILE A 6 13.01 -2.76 -5.45
N LEU A 7 13.61 -1.95 -4.57
CA LEU A 7 13.06 -1.66 -3.26
C LEU A 7 11.70 -0.98 -3.36
N ALA A 8 11.55 0.00 -4.26
CA ALA A 8 10.31 0.72 -4.47
C ALA A 8 9.18 -0.21 -4.95
N LEU A 9 9.46 -1.10 -5.91
CA LEU A 9 8.46 -2.07 -6.41
C LEU A 9 8.03 -3.04 -5.31
N ALA A 10 8.97 -3.53 -4.50
CA ALA A 10 8.66 -4.44 -3.41
C ALA A 10 7.85 -3.74 -2.30
N VAL A 11 8.25 -2.53 -1.89
CA VAL A 11 7.52 -1.70 -0.93
C VAL A 11 6.13 -1.35 -1.47
N ALA A 12 6.01 -0.98 -2.75
CA ALA A 12 4.74 -0.68 -3.40
C ALA A 12 3.79 -1.88 -3.34
N ALA A 13 4.26 -3.06 -3.73
CA ALA A 13 3.44 -4.27 -3.75
C ALA A 13 2.97 -4.66 -2.34
N VAL A 14 3.87 -4.72 -1.37
CA VAL A 14 3.52 -5.12 0.01
C VAL A 14 2.62 -4.07 0.69
N SER A 15 2.90 -2.78 0.49
CA SER A 15 2.07 -1.70 1.05
C SER A 15 0.68 -1.67 0.42
N ALA A 16 0.58 -1.93 -0.89
CA ALA A 16 -0.67 -2.08 -1.60
C ALA A 16 -1.53 -3.23 -1.04
N VAL A 17 -0.90 -4.40 -0.82
CA VAL A 17 -1.55 -5.56 -0.17
C VAL A 17 -2.03 -5.19 1.22
N ARG A 18 -1.21 -4.52 2.03
CA ARG A 18 -1.59 -4.13 3.40
C ARG A 18 -2.84 -3.26 3.45
N GLY A 19 -3.05 -2.44 2.43
CA GLY A 19 -4.24 -1.60 2.32
C GLY A 19 -5.56 -2.38 2.13
N ILE A 20 -5.53 -3.68 1.81
CA ILE A 20 -6.76 -4.50 1.64
C ILE A 20 -7.56 -4.54 2.95
N TRP A 21 -6.87 -4.62 4.08
CA TRP A 21 -7.45 -4.57 5.43
C TRP A 21 -7.86 -3.17 5.88
N SER A 22 -7.92 -2.19 4.97
CA SER A 22 -8.53 -0.90 5.30
C SER A 22 -10.04 -1.06 5.46
N PRO A 23 -10.70 -0.23 6.27
CA PRO A 23 -12.15 -0.18 6.31
C PRO A 23 -12.77 0.00 4.91
N CYS A 24 -12.12 0.77 4.03
CA CYS A 24 -12.54 0.93 2.63
C CYS A 24 -12.40 -0.37 1.84
N GLY A 25 -11.30 -1.10 2.00
CA GLY A 25 -11.05 -2.37 1.31
C GLY A 25 -12.03 -3.47 1.72
N LEU A 26 -12.29 -3.62 3.02
CA LEU A 26 -13.26 -4.58 3.54
C LEU A 26 -14.70 -4.24 3.15
N SER A 27 -15.08 -2.95 3.24
CA SER A 27 -16.39 -2.48 2.77
C SER A 27 -16.58 -2.74 1.27
N MET A 28 -15.54 -2.45 0.47
CA MET A 28 -15.55 -2.71 -0.96
C MET A 28 -15.71 -4.21 -1.27
N LEU A 29 -14.99 -5.08 -0.56
CA LEU A 29 -15.09 -6.53 -0.70
C LEU A 29 -16.45 -7.09 -0.29
N SER A 30 -17.17 -6.40 0.58
CA SER A 30 -18.57 -6.73 0.90
C SER A 30 -19.55 -6.22 -0.15
N SER A 31 -19.23 -5.10 -0.80
CA SER A 31 -20.14 -4.36 -1.69
C SER A 31 -20.04 -4.76 -3.17
N ILE A 32 -18.87 -5.23 -3.62
CA ILE A 32 -18.60 -5.68 -5.00
C ILE A 32 -18.28 -7.17 -4.96
N THR A 33 -19.32 -8.00 -5.02
CA THR A 33 -19.25 -9.46 -5.04
C THR A 33 -20.19 -10.03 -6.09
N PRO A 34 -20.03 -11.28 -6.53
CA PRO A 34 -21.01 -11.92 -7.41
C PRO A 34 -22.45 -11.83 -6.89
N MET A 35 -22.67 -12.06 -5.60
CA MET A 35 -23.99 -12.00 -4.98
C MET A 35 -24.59 -10.59 -5.01
N THR A 36 -23.82 -9.59 -4.59
CA THR A 36 -24.32 -8.20 -4.51
C THR A 36 -24.50 -7.57 -5.88
N GLU A 37 -23.64 -7.89 -6.84
CA GLU A 37 -23.77 -7.45 -8.23
C GLU A 37 -24.98 -8.10 -8.90
N ALA A 38 -25.20 -9.41 -8.71
CA ALA A 38 -26.38 -10.10 -9.24
C ALA A 38 -27.69 -9.51 -8.66
N GLY A 39 -27.71 -9.18 -7.37
CA GLY A 39 -28.84 -8.50 -6.73
C GLY A 39 -29.15 -7.12 -7.32
N ARG A 40 -28.18 -6.47 -7.98
CA ARG A 40 -28.34 -5.20 -8.71
C ARG A 40 -28.56 -5.39 -10.21
N GLY A 41 -28.67 -6.63 -10.70
CA GLY A 41 -28.78 -6.94 -12.13
C GLY A 41 -27.47 -6.75 -12.92
N ASN A 42 -26.33 -6.67 -12.23
CA ASN A 42 -25.01 -6.47 -12.83
C ASN A 42 -24.20 -7.77 -12.87
N ARG A 43 -23.19 -7.80 -13.75
CA ARG A 43 -22.21 -8.90 -13.81
C ARG A 43 -20.94 -8.51 -13.07
N PHE A 44 -20.60 -9.25 -12.01
CA PHE A 44 -19.39 -9.02 -11.22
C PHE A 44 -18.12 -8.87 -12.07
N GLY A 45 -17.95 -9.72 -13.08
CA GLY A 45 -16.76 -9.66 -13.94
C GLY A 45 -16.56 -8.30 -14.63
N VAL A 46 -17.65 -7.64 -15.04
CA VAL A 46 -17.59 -6.30 -15.66
C VAL A 46 -17.18 -5.26 -14.62
N THR A 47 -17.83 -5.27 -13.47
CA THR A 47 -17.56 -4.33 -12.37
C THR A 47 -16.13 -4.48 -11.85
N ALA A 48 -15.67 -5.71 -11.65
CA ALA A 48 -14.32 -6.04 -11.20
C ALA A 48 -13.25 -5.65 -12.23
N ALA A 49 -13.50 -5.87 -13.53
CA ALA A 49 -12.59 -5.44 -14.58
C ALA A 49 -12.43 -3.91 -14.62
N TRP A 50 -13.55 -3.17 -14.55
CA TRP A 50 -13.50 -1.71 -14.48
C TRP A 50 -12.89 -1.21 -13.17
N PHE A 51 -13.07 -1.92 -12.06
CA PHE A 51 -12.38 -1.64 -10.81
C PHE A 51 -10.87 -1.80 -10.93
N LEU A 52 -10.38 -2.88 -11.57
CA LEU A 52 -8.97 -3.07 -11.85
C LEU A 52 -8.42 -1.95 -12.75
N VAL A 53 -9.11 -1.63 -13.84
CA VAL A 53 -8.75 -0.51 -14.73
C VAL A 53 -8.67 0.80 -13.94
N GLY A 54 -9.68 1.09 -13.13
CA GLY A 54 -9.68 2.22 -12.22
C GLY A 54 -8.45 2.21 -11.29
N GLY A 55 -8.15 1.06 -10.68
CA GLY A 55 -6.98 0.86 -9.82
C GLY A 55 -5.66 1.19 -10.52
N ILE A 56 -5.49 0.70 -11.75
CA ILE A 56 -4.32 1.00 -12.59
C ILE A 56 -4.24 2.50 -12.89
N VAL A 57 -5.34 3.13 -13.33
CA VAL A 57 -5.38 4.57 -13.61
C VAL A 57 -5.11 5.39 -12.34
N GLY A 58 -5.60 4.95 -11.19
CA GLY A 58 -5.33 5.57 -9.89
C GLY A 58 -3.86 5.48 -9.51
N GLY A 59 -3.26 4.30 -9.67
CA GLY A 59 -1.82 4.09 -9.46
C GLY A 59 -0.97 4.92 -10.42
N LEU A 60 -1.35 5.01 -11.69
CA LEU A 60 -0.71 5.88 -12.67
C LEU A 60 -0.88 7.37 -12.35
N THR A 61 -2.00 7.77 -11.75
CA THR A 61 -2.21 9.16 -11.28
C THR A 61 -1.20 9.50 -10.19
N LEU A 62 -1.04 8.61 -9.20
CA LEU A 62 -0.02 8.77 -8.17
C LEU A 62 1.39 8.76 -8.76
N GLY A 63 1.66 7.81 -9.66
CA GLY A 63 2.93 7.66 -10.36
C GLY A 63 3.27 8.89 -11.21
N ALA A 64 2.30 9.55 -11.84
CA ALA A 64 2.50 10.75 -12.65
C ALA A 64 2.89 11.96 -11.78
N VAL A 65 2.26 12.10 -10.61
CA VAL A 65 2.66 13.12 -9.62
C VAL A 65 4.09 12.85 -9.13
N ALA A 66 4.40 11.61 -8.78
CA ALA A 66 5.74 11.20 -8.38
C ALA A 66 6.76 11.36 -9.52
N ALA A 67 6.37 11.13 -10.77
CA ALA A 67 7.21 11.30 -11.95
C ALA A 67 7.61 12.77 -12.16
N GLY A 68 6.69 13.70 -11.93
CA GLY A 68 7.01 15.13 -11.93
C GLY A 68 8.08 15.48 -10.89
N ALA A 69 7.93 14.98 -9.66
CA ALA A 69 8.95 15.18 -8.62
C ALA A 69 10.27 14.44 -8.91
N ALA A 70 10.21 13.24 -9.50
CA ALA A 70 11.39 12.49 -9.92
C ALA A 70 12.18 13.23 -11.02
N ALA A 71 11.48 13.91 -11.95
CA ALA A 71 12.12 14.76 -12.94
C ALA A 71 12.87 15.94 -12.28
N LEU A 72 12.28 16.55 -11.25
CA LEU A 72 12.95 17.62 -10.49
C LEU A 72 14.19 17.10 -9.75
N VAL A 73 14.12 15.91 -9.15
CA VAL A 73 15.29 15.26 -8.53
C VAL A 73 16.37 14.98 -9.57
N SER A 74 15.98 14.52 -10.77
CA SER A 74 16.94 14.31 -11.87
C SER A 74 17.62 15.61 -12.33
N LEU A 75 16.92 16.74 -12.30
CA LEU A 75 17.50 18.05 -12.64
C LEU A 75 18.44 18.58 -11.54
N ALA A 76 18.17 18.25 -10.28
CA ALA A 76 19.03 18.62 -9.16
C ALA A 76 20.30 17.75 -9.08
N ASP A 77 20.32 16.60 -9.76
CA ASP A 77 21.41 15.64 -9.84
C ASP A 77 22.12 15.36 -8.49
N PRO A 78 21.37 14.98 -7.43
CA PRO A 78 21.98 14.66 -6.16
C PRO A 78 22.82 13.39 -6.28
N SER A 79 23.93 13.34 -5.54
CA SER A 79 24.75 12.13 -5.48
C SER A 79 23.94 10.92 -5.01
N ASP A 80 24.34 9.74 -5.47
CA ASP A 80 23.68 8.48 -5.08
C ASP A 80 23.67 8.29 -3.56
N ALA A 81 24.75 8.65 -2.87
CA ALA A 81 24.82 8.60 -1.40
C ALA A 81 23.72 9.44 -0.74
N VAL A 82 23.40 10.62 -1.30
CA VAL A 82 22.30 11.47 -0.80
C VAL A 82 20.95 10.80 -1.07
N ARG A 83 20.72 10.28 -2.28
CA ARG A 83 19.46 9.59 -2.64
C ARG A 83 19.21 8.38 -1.73
N TYR A 84 20.22 7.53 -1.55
CA TYR A 84 20.15 6.39 -0.64
C TYR A 84 20.02 6.81 0.82
N GLY A 85 20.69 7.88 1.24
CA GLY A 85 20.58 8.39 2.61
C GLY A 85 19.17 8.89 2.93
N VAL A 86 18.56 9.65 2.03
CA VAL A 86 17.16 10.11 2.17
C VAL A 86 16.21 8.91 2.14
N ALA A 87 16.43 7.93 1.26
CA ALA A 87 15.64 6.70 1.21
C ALA A 87 15.72 5.91 2.54
N ALA A 88 16.92 5.80 3.12
CA ALA A 88 17.15 5.13 4.39
C ALA A 88 16.41 5.84 5.54
N VAL A 89 16.54 7.17 5.64
CA VAL A 89 15.84 7.96 6.67
C VAL A 89 14.32 7.81 6.53
N ALA A 90 13.79 7.93 5.31
CA ALA A 90 12.37 7.76 5.05
C ALA A 90 11.88 6.36 5.45
N ALA A 91 12.63 5.31 5.09
CA ALA A 91 12.27 3.93 5.40
C ALA A 91 12.37 3.60 6.90
N VAL A 92 13.35 4.17 7.62
CA VAL A 92 13.42 4.08 9.09
C VAL A 92 12.23 4.78 9.73
N ALA A 93 11.90 6.00 9.29
CA ALA A 93 10.76 6.74 9.82
C ALA A 93 9.44 5.99 9.60
N THR A 94 9.19 5.48 8.40
CA THR A 94 7.94 4.78 8.09
C THR A 94 7.85 3.43 8.83
N SER A 95 8.97 2.69 8.93
CA SER A 95 8.99 1.43 9.70
C SER A 95 8.78 1.66 11.20
N ALA A 96 9.35 2.73 11.77
CA ALA A 96 9.11 3.10 13.17
C ALA A 96 7.64 3.41 13.46
N ILE A 97 6.93 4.04 12.50
CA ILE A 97 5.49 4.28 12.59
C ILE A 97 4.72 2.95 12.58
N ASP A 98 5.00 2.06 11.62
CA ASP A 98 4.24 0.81 11.48
C ASP A 98 4.49 -0.20 12.62
N LEU A 99 5.71 -0.20 13.16
CA LEU A 99 6.08 -0.93 14.37
C LEU A 99 5.41 -0.34 15.62
N GLY A 100 4.97 0.91 15.59
CA GLY A 100 4.32 1.59 16.71
C GLY A 100 5.29 2.22 17.71
N VAL A 101 6.58 2.32 17.37
CA VAL A 101 7.61 2.95 18.23
C VAL A 101 7.44 4.46 18.27
N ALA A 102 6.96 5.05 17.16
CA ALA A 102 6.76 6.50 17.06
C ALA A 102 5.52 7.01 17.83
N GLY A 103 4.67 6.13 18.38
CA GLY A 103 3.40 6.53 19.00
C GLY A 103 2.38 7.14 18.04
N ILE A 104 2.64 7.10 16.73
CA ILE A 104 1.76 7.64 15.70
C ILE A 104 0.74 6.57 15.30
N GLU A 105 -0.54 6.86 15.54
CA GLU A 105 -1.64 6.03 15.07
C GLU A 105 -2.04 6.40 13.64
N LEU A 106 -1.71 5.54 12.68
CA LEU A 106 -2.29 5.61 11.34
C LEU A 106 -3.73 5.07 11.40
N PRO A 107 -4.71 5.94 11.17
CA PRO A 107 -5.04 6.31 9.79
C PRO A 107 -5.21 7.82 9.57
N ILE A 108 -4.34 8.39 8.72
CA ILE A 108 -4.24 9.84 8.46
C ILE A 108 -5.42 10.38 7.64
N PHE A 109 -5.96 9.59 6.71
CA PHE A 109 -7.11 10.00 5.88
C PHE A 109 -8.30 9.07 6.12
N LYS A 110 -9.39 9.60 6.68
CA LYS A 110 -10.60 8.85 7.04
C LYS A 110 -11.74 9.03 6.04
N ARG A 111 -11.45 8.98 4.74
CA ARG A 111 -12.46 9.10 3.67
C ARG A 111 -12.83 7.73 3.10
N GLN A 112 -14.12 7.41 3.13
CA GLN A 112 -14.71 6.26 2.44
C GLN A 112 -15.12 6.65 1.01
N VAL A 113 -15.28 5.65 0.15
CA VAL A 113 -15.99 5.82 -1.11
C VAL A 113 -17.46 6.14 -0.84
N ASN A 114 -18.13 6.83 -1.76
CA ASN A 114 -19.53 7.21 -1.57
C ASN A 114 -20.48 6.07 -1.99
N ASP A 115 -21.07 5.39 -1.01
CA ASP A 115 -21.97 4.24 -1.23
C ASP A 115 -23.23 4.59 -2.04
N ALA A 116 -23.62 5.87 -2.12
CA ALA A 116 -24.73 6.30 -2.98
C ALA A 116 -24.45 6.02 -4.47
N TRP A 117 -23.18 5.91 -4.87
CA TRP A 117 -22.80 5.60 -6.25
C TRP A 117 -23.29 4.21 -6.69
N LEU A 118 -23.35 3.25 -5.77
CA LEU A 118 -23.83 1.88 -6.03
C LEU A 118 -25.30 1.85 -6.50
N ARG A 119 -26.09 2.85 -6.09
CA ARG A 119 -27.51 2.97 -6.46
C ARG A 119 -27.76 3.97 -7.60
N ARG A 120 -26.82 4.87 -7.86
CA ARG A 120 -26.99 5.97 -8.82
C ARG A 120 -26.35 5.71 -10.18
N TYR A 121 -25.21 5.02 -10.20
CA TYR A 121 -24.41 4.88 -11.41
C TYR A 121 -24.37 3.44 -11.92
N ARG A 122 -24.04 3.31 -13.21
CA ARG A 122 -23.80 2.01 -13.84
C ARG A 122 -22.57 1.33 -13.22
N SER A 123 -22.54 0.00 -13.29
CA SER A 123 -21.51 -0.79 -12.61
C SER A 123 -20.08 -0.50 -13.02
N TRP A 124 -19.85 -0.22 -14.30
CA TRP A 124 -18.54 0.18 -14.79
C TRP A 124 -18.10 1.56 -14.26
N VAL A 125 -19.04 2.48 -13.99
CA VAL A 125 -18.74 3.85 -13.51
C VAL A 125 -18.28 3.78 -12.06
N TYR A 126 -19.07 3.16 -11.17
CA TYR A 126 -18.65 3.05 -9.77
C TYR A 126 -17.47 2.08 -9.61
N GLY A 127 -17.40 1.02 -10.43
CA GLY A 127 -16.24 0.14 -10.48
C GLY A 127 -14.97 0.94 -10.75
N ALA A 128 -14.91 1.67 -11.86
CA ALA A 128 -13.77 2.52 -12.21
C ALA A 128 -13.48 3.61 -11.17
N GLY A 129 -14.52 4.31 -10.68
CA GLY A 129 -14.37 5.39 -9.71
C GLY A 129 -13.86 4.93 -8.34
N PHE A 130 -14.34 3.79 -7.85
CA PHE A 130 -13.86 3.20 -6.60
C PHE A 130 -12.46 2.62 -6.79
N GLY A 131 -12.22 1.94 -7.92
CA GLY A 131 -10.89 1.45 -8.30
C GLY A 131 -9.87 2.57 -8.30
N TRP A 132 -10.16 3.70 -8.94
CA TRP A 132 -9.27 4.86 -9.00
C TRP A 132 -8.93 5.44 -7.63
N GLN A 133 -9.92 5.61 -6.75
CA GLN A 133 -9.71 6.09 -5.37
C GLN A 133 -8.84 5.11 -4.56
N ILE A 134 -9.09 3.80 -4.71
CA ILE A 134 -8.33 2.75 -4.02
C ILE A 134 -6.90 2.64 -4.57
N GLY A 135 -6.73 2.78 -5.88
CA GLY A 135 -5.48 2.68 -6.61
C GLY A 135 -4.55 3.89 -6.42
N THR A 136 -5.09 5.09 -6.21
CA THR A 136 -4.28 6.27 -5.85
C THR A 136 -3.63 6.13 -4.48
N GLY A 137 -4.19 5.31 -3.58
CA GLY A 137 -3.58 4.98 -2.28
C GLY A 137 -3.63 6.07 -1.22
N VAL A 138 -3.85 7.32 -1.62
CA VAL A 138 -3.91 8.51 -0.73
C VAL A 138 -5.30 9.17 -0.67
N ALA A 139 -6.24 8.73 -1.51
CA ALA A 139 -7.62 9.23 -1.52
C ALA A 139 -8.53 8.55 -0.47
N THR A 140 -8.05 7.46 0.12
CA THR A 140 -8.78 6.61 1.08
C THR A 140 -7.93 6.32 2.32
N TYR A 141 -8.43 5.46 3.21
CA TYR A 141 -7.71 5.00 4.40
C TYR A 141 -6.30 4.46 4.10
N ILE A 142 -5.31 4.98 4.81
CA ILE A 142 -3.91 4.54 4.75
C ILE A 142 -3.60 3.67 5.98
N MET A 143 -3.29 2.40 5.74
CA MET A 143 -3.08 1.39 6.79
C MET A 143 -1.61 1.17 7.17
N THR A 144 -0.69 1.79 6.43
CA THR A 144 0.76 1.64 6.57
C THR A 144 1.46 2.88 6.07
N ALA A 145 2.50 3.32 6.78
CA ALA A 145 3.36 4.40 6.32
C ALA A 145 4.12 4.03 5.03
N GLY A 146 4.19 2.75 4.68
CA GLY A 146 4.80 2.24 3.45
C GLY A 146 4.20 2.82 2.15
N VAL A 147 2.97 3.35 2.18
CA VAL A 147 2.41 4.12 1.04
C VAL A 147 3.21 5.39 0.80
N PHE A 148 3.59 6.12 1.85
CA PHE A 148 4.43 7.31 1.71
C PHE A 148 5.86 6.94 1.32
N LEU A 149 6.39 5.83 1.85
CA LEU A 149 7.68 5.32 1.41
C LEU A 149 7.68 4.95 -0.08
N THR A 150 6.59 4.37 -0.58
CA THR A 150 6.42 4.07 -2.02
C THR A 150 6.58 5.34 -2.86
N ILE A 151 5.93 6.44 -2.45
CA ILE A 151 6.04 7.73 -3.14
C ILE A 151 7.46 8.29 -3.04
N ALA A 152 8.05 8.29 -1.85
CA ALA A 152 9.39 8.80 -1.63
C ALA A 152 10.43 8.04 -2.47
N LEU A 153 10.38 6.70 -2.47
CA LEU A 153 11.28 5.88 -3.27
C LEU A 153 11.06 6.10 -4.77
N ALA A 154 9.81 6.22 -5.23
CA ALA A 154 9.51 6.55 -6.62
C ALA A 154 10.16 7.87 -7.05
N VAL A 155 10.07 8.90 -6.22
CA VAL A 155 10.72 10.20 -6.47
C VAL A 155 12.25 10.06 -6.47
N LEU A 156 12.80 9.34 -5.50
CA LEU A 156 14.25 9.13 -5.35
C LEU A 156 14.87 8.25 -6.44
N THR A 157 14.08 7.55 -7.26
CA THR A 157 14.61 6.90 -8.49
C THR A 157 15.14 7.92 -9.50
N ALA A 158 14.77 9.21 -9.39
CA ALA A 158 15.11 10.25 -10.35
C ALA A 158 14.71 9.89 -11.80
N SER A 159 13.72 9.01 -11.98
CA SER A 159 13.28 8.52 -13.29
C SER A 159 11.75 8.59 -13.38
N PRO A 160 11.19 9.44 -14.27
CA PRO A 160 9.75 9.52 -14.50
C PRO A 160 9.12 8.16 -14.87
N VAL A 161 9.83 7.37 -15.69
CA VAL A 161 9.35 6.04 -16.12
C VAL A 161 9.33 5.05 -14.95
N ALA A 162 10.35 5.09 -14.09
CA ALA A 162 10.38 4.27 -12.89
C ALA A 162 9.23 4.64 -11.93
N ALA A 163 8.99 5.94 -11.71
CA ALA A 163 7.89 6.41 -10.87
C ALA A 163 6.50 5.97 -11.40
N LEU A 164 6.29 6.03 -12.73
CA LEU A 164 5.10 5.51 -13.37
C LEU A 164 4.96 3.99 -13.20
N ALA A 165 6.04 3.23 -13.36
CA ALA A 165 6.03 1.78 -13.17
C ALA A 165 5.69 1.40 -11.72
N ILE A 166 6.27 2.09 -10.73
CA ILE A 166 5.98 1.89 -9.31
C ILE A 166 4.51 2.21 -9.00
N GLY A 167 4.00 3.33 -9.51
CA GLY A 167 2.59 3.71 -9.39
C GLY A 167 1.65 2.68 -10.04
N ALA A 168 1.98 2.22 -11.24
CA ALA A 168 1.22 1.17 -11.94
C ALA A 168 1.22 -0.15 -11.14
N THR A 169 2.36 -0.59 -10.62
CA THR A 169 2.46 -1.77 -9.75
C THR A 169 1.56 -1.63 -8.52
N PHE A 170 1.64 -0.48 -7.83
CA PHE A 170 0.79 -0.20 -6.68
C PHE A 170 -0.71 -0.28 -7.06
N GLY A 171 -1.10 0.36 -8.17
CA GLY A 171 -2.46 0.38 -8.69
C GLY A 171 -2.98 -0.98 -9.13
N VAL A 172 -2.15 -1.79 -9.80
CA VAL A 172 -2.48 -3.17 -10.19
C VAL A 172 -2.76 -4.03 -8.97
N VAL A 173 -1.87 -3.99 -7.97
CA VAL A 173 -2.02 -4.80 -6.75
C VAL A 173 -3.26 -4.40 -5.97
N ARG A 174 -3.48 -3.09 -5.77
CA ARG A 174 -4.68 -2.56 -5.11
C ARG A 174 -5.97 -2.87 -5.87
N GLY A 175 -5.96 -2.64 -7.18
CA GLY A 175 -7.10 -2.89 -8.06
C GLY A 175 -7.47 -4.37 -8.11
N SER A 176 -6.48 -5.26 -8.06
CA SER A 176 -6.69 -6.71 -8.09
C SER A 176 -7.37 -7.26 -6.84
N ALA A 177 -7.36 -6.50 -5.73
CA ALA A 177 -7.96 -6.93 -4.47
C ALA A 177 -9.45 -7.28 -4.62
N VAL A 178 -10.19 -6.62 -5.52
CA VAL A 178 -11.61 -6.91 -5.78
C VAL A 178 -11.87 -8.38 -6.13
N TYR A 179 -10.90 -9.05 -6.76
CA TYR A 179 -11.02 -10.46 -7.13
C TYR A 179 -10.94 -11.43 -5.94
N LEU A 180 -10.55 -10.97 -4.76
CA LEU A 180 -10.64 -11.77 -3.53
C LEU A 180 -12.10 -12.09 -3.18
N GLY A 181 -13.03 -11.20 -3.52
CA GLY A 181 -14.47 -11.40 -3.35
C GLY A 181 -15.13 -12.30 -4.40
N ARG A 182 -14.37 -12.85 -5.36
CA ARG A 182 -14.94 -13.62 -6.49
C ARG A 182 -15.71 -14.88 -6.07
N SER A 183 -15.41 -15.44 -4.90
CA SER A 183 -16.10 -16.62 -4.35
C SER A 183 -17.30 -16.27 -3.48
N ALA A 184 -17.52 -14.99 -3.16
CA ALA A 184 -18.62 -14.52 -2.32
C ALA A 184 -19.96 -14.49 -3.10
N THR A 185 -20.43 -15.68 -3.48
CA THR A 185 -21.72 -15.90 -4.17
C THR A 185 -22.88 -16.07 -3.19
N THR A 186 -22.59 -16.29 -1.91
CA THR A 186 -23.56 -16.41 -0.81
C THR A 186 -23.06 -15.65 0.43
N PRO A 187 -23.93 -15.36 1.43
CA PRO A 187 -23.49 -14.73 2.67
C PRO A 187 -22.47 -15.57 3.45
N ALA A 188 -22.63 -16.90 3.47
CA ALA A 188 -21.69 -17.81 4.10
C ALA A 188 -20.30 -17.73 3.45
N ALA A 189 -20.24 -17.75 2.11
CA ALA A 189 -18.98 -17.63 1.39
C ALA A 189 -18.31 -16.24 1.55
N LEU A 190 -19.10 -15.18 1.75
CA LEU A 190 -18.56 -13.86 2.10
C LEU A 190 -17.91 -13.86 3.49
N ASN A 191 -18.57 -14.49 4.48
CA ASN A 191 -18.00 -14.63 5.82
C ASN A 191 -16.68 -15.40 5.79
N GLU A 192 -16.59 -16.49 5.03
CA GLU A 192 -15.33 -17.25 4.85
C GLU A 192 -14.19 -16.38 4.26
N VAL A 193 -14.52 -15.49 3.32
CA VAL A 193 -13.53 -14.53 2.76
C VAL A 193 -13.05 -13.57 3.84
N HIS A 194 -13.94 -13.02 4.67
CA HIS A 194 -13.57 -12.14 5.78
C HIS A 194 -12.73 -12.87 6.83
N GLU A 195 -13.13 -14.08 7.26
CA GLU A 195 -12.36 -14.89 8.21
C GLU A 195 -10.96 -15.21 7.67
N ARG A 196 -10.84 -15.51 6.37
CA ARG A 196 -9.53 -15.70 5.73
C ARG A 196 -8.71 -14.42 5.78
N LEU A 197 -9.27 -13.27 5.46
CA LEU A 197 -8.55 -12.00 5.52
C LEU A 197 -8.12 -11.70 6.96
N ASP A 198 -9.00 -11.85 7.94
CA ASP A 198 -8.70 -11.59 9.35
C ASP A 198 -7.53 -12.43 9.87
N ARG A 199 -7.45 -13.71 9.48
CA ARG A 199 -6.29 -14.58 9.79
C ARG A 199 -4.97 -14.02 9.29
N PHE A 200 -4.96 -13.27 8.18
CA PHE A 200 -3.76 -12.67 7.60
C PHE A 200 -3.54 -11.21 8.02
N SER A 201 -4.41 -10.62 8.86
CA SER A 201 -4.26 -9.23 9.32
C SER A 201 -2.93 -8.99 10.05
N GLY A 202 -2.59 -9.85 11.01
CA GLY A 202 -1.32 -9.81 11.74
C GLY A 202 -0.10 -9.99 10.82
N PRO A 203 -0.02 -11.08 10.04
CA PRO A 203 1.05 -11.30 9.07
C PRO A 203 1.22 -10.16 8.06
N SER A 204 0.12 -9.59 7.56
CA SER A 204 0.12 -8.46 6.62
C SER A 204 0.75 -7.21 7.23
N ARG A 205 0.45 -6.91 8.50
CA ARG A 205 1.11 -5.83 9.24
C ARG A 205 2.61 -6.08 9.41
N ALA A 206 3.00 -7.31 9.78
CA ALA A 206 4.40 -7.68 9.96
C ALA A 206 5.18 -7.58 8.63
N ALA A 207 4.59 -8.04 7.53
CA ALA A 207 5.18 -7.94 6.20
C ALA A 207 5.38 -6.48 5.76
N ALA A 208 4.39 -5.60 6.02
CA ALA A 208 4.49 -4.18 5.73
C ALA A 208 5.63 -3.49 6.50
N ALA A 209 5.78 -3.76 7.81
CA ALA A 209 6.91 -3.24 8.58
C ALA A 209 8.24 -3.86 8.11
N GLY A 210 8.26 -5.17 7.86
CA GLY A 210 9.45 -5.90 7.43
C GLY A 210 10.03 -5.40 6.11
N ILE A 211 9.19 -5.15 5.09
CA ILE A 211 9.69 -4.64 3.81
C ILE A 211 10.30 -3.24 3.92
N GLN A 212 9.80 -2.42 4.85
CA GLN A 212 10.35 -1.09 5.11
C GLN A 212 11.69 -1.18 5.85
N VAL A 213 11.85 -2.12 6.79
CA VAL A 213 13.15 -2.42 7.42
C VAL A 213 14.15 -2.94 6.39
N VAL A 214 13.73 -3.80 5.46
CA VAL A 214 14.57 -4.26 4.35
C VAL A 214 15.01 -3.07 3.50
N ALA A 215 14.08 -2.21 3.08
CA ALA A 215 14.42 -1.00 2.32
C ALA A 215 15.39 -0.08 3.06
N ALA A 216 15.15 0.16 4.37
CA ALA A 216 16.02 0.95 5.23
C ALA A 216 17.44 0.36 5.31
N THR A 217 17.54 -0.96 5.47
CA THR A 217 18.82 -1.68 5.60
C THR A 217 19.65 -1.56 4.33
N PHE A 218 19.07 -1.85 3.17
CA PHE A 218 19.78 -1.77 1.90
C PHE A 218 20.13 -0.32 1.54
N ALA A 219 19.21 0.63 1.74
CA ALA A 219 19.49 2.04 1.49
C ALA A 219 20.60 2.58 2.41
N ALA A 220 20.59 2.22 3.70
CA ALA A 220 21.64 2.61 4.64
C ALA A 220 23.01 2.01 4.28
N ALA A 221 23.04 0.73 3.86
CA ALA A 221 24.26 0.09 3.38
C ALA A 221 24.89 0.83 2.21
N LEU A 222 24.08 1.24 1.24
CA LEU A 222 24.53 1.92 0.03
C LEU A 222 24.89 3.39 0.28
N ALA A 223 24.27 4.04 1.25
CA ALA A 223 24.58 5.42 1.62
C ALA A 223 25.82 5.57 2.49
N TRP A 224 25.96 4.72 3.52
CA TRP A 224 26.92 4.91 4.62
C TRP A 224 27.73 3.65 4.97
N GLY A 225 27.59 2.58 4.18
CA GLY A 225 28.33 1.33 4.36
C GLY A 225 27.64 0.31 5.29
N PRO A 226 28.22 -0.89 5.43
CA PRO A 226 27.58 -2.04 6.06
C PRO A 226 27.29 -1.87 7.55
N ILE A 227 28.05 -1.03 8.26
CA ILE A 227 27.82 -0.74 9.68
C ILE A 227 26.46 -0.06 9.87
N ALA A 228 26.07 0.86 8.99
CA ALA A 228 24.78 1.53 9.06
C ALA A 228 23.61 0.54 8.90
N ALA A 229 23.76 -0.45 8.02
CA ALA A 229 22.78 -1.53 7.86
C ALA A 229 22.64 -2.38 9.13
N ILE A 230 23.76 -2.73 9.77
CA ILE A 230 23.74 -3.47 11.05
C ILE A 230 23.00 -2.67 12.12
N VAL A 231 23.25 -1.35 12.22
CA VAL A 231 22.54 -0.47 13.15
C VAL A 231 21.04 -0.47 12.89
N VAL A 232 20.60 -0.36 11.63
CA VAL A 232 19.17 -0.41 11.27
C VAL A 232 18.54 -1.74 11.69
N ILE A 233 19.19 -2.87 11.41
CA ILE A 233 18.71 -4.20 11.81
C ILE A 233 18.60 -4.31 13.34
N ALA A 234 19.64 -3.86 14.06
CA ALA A 234 19.66 -3.90 15.52
C ALA A 234 18.53 -3.07 16.13
N LEU A 235 18.32 -1.83 15.64
CA LEU A 235 17.25 -0.95 16.09
C LEU A 235 15.86 -1.53 15.78
N ALA A 236 15.67 -2.12 14.60
CA ALA A 236 14.43 -2.80 14.25
C ALA A 236 14.15 -4.01 15.16
N GLY A 237 15.17 -4.80 15.48
CA GLY A 237 15.07 -5.92 16.44
C GLY A 237 14.67 -5.44 17.83
N LEU A 238 15.32 -4.39 18.35
CA LEU A 238 14.98 -3.78 19.63
C LEU A 238 13.55 -3.24 19.65
N ALA A 239 13.12 -2.57 18.58
CA ALA A 239 11.76 -2.07 18.41
C ALA A 239 10.72 -3.19 18.46
N ILE A 240 10.96 -4.30 17.77
CA ILE A 240 10.06 -5.47 17.77
C ILE A 240 9.97 -6.07 19.18
N VAL A 241 11.09 -6.20 19.89
CA VAL A 241 11.11 -6.72 21.26
C VAL A 241 10.36 -5.78 22.20
N ALA A 242 10.63 -4.48 22.16
CA ALA A 242 10.00 -3.49 23.05
C ALA A 242 8.48 -3.37 22.85
N THR A 243 8.02 -3.44 21.60
CA THR A 243 6.58 -3.38 21.29
C THR A 243 5.87 -4.71 21.54
N GLY A 244 6.59 -5.84 21.41
CA GLY A 244 6.10 -7.17 21.72
C GLY A 244 5.92 -7.44 23.23
N THR A 245 6.79 -6.90 24.07
CA THR A 245 6.66 -6.99 25.54
C THR A 245 5.51 -6.15 26.06
N GLY A 246 5.29 -4.94 25.51
CA GLY A 246 4.18 -4.07 25.90
C GLY A 246 2.79 -4.64 25.63
N ARG A 247 2.62 -5.42 24.55
CA ARG A 247 1.33 -6.08 24.23
C ARG A 247 0.98 -7.26 25.13
N ARG A 248 1.95 -7.89 25.79
CA ARG A 248 1.70 -9.01 26.71
C ARG A 248 1.26 -8.53 28.11
N ALA A 249 1.39 -7.24 28.40
CA ALA A 249 1.12 -6.68 29.73
C ALA A 249 -0.27 -6.01 29.86
N ALA A 250 -1.08 -5.94 28.79
CA ALA A 250 -2.44 -5.44 28.87
C ALA A 250 -3.40 -6.57 29.29
N PRO A 251 -4.12 -6.45 30.42
CA PRO A 251 -5.16 -7.41 30.79
C PRO A 251 -6.34 -7.33 29.81
N ALA A 252 -6.92 -8.48 29.52
CA ALA A 252 -8.10 -8.67 28.67
C ALA A 252 -9.36 -8.01 29.24
#